data_AF-A0A1Q8BP90-F1
#
_entry.id   AF-A0A1Q8BP90-F1
#
_cell.length_a   1.000
_cell.length_b   1.000
_cell.length_c   1.000
_cell.angle_alpha   90.00
_cell.angle_beta   90.00
_cell.angle_gamma   90.00
#
_symmetry.space_group_name_H-M   'P 1'
#
loop_
_entity.id
_entity.type
_entity.pdbx_description
1 polymer ?
#
loop_
_entity_poly.entity_id
_entity_poly.type
_entity_poly.pdbx_seq_one_letter_code
_entity_poly.pdbx_strand_id
1 'polypeptide(L)'
;MHRVIRGSLFVAFIGVINLGSNIIAIPASADVATDWNNAALDAIRADRTVPPVASRSLAIAHAAIYDAVNGIARTHEPYLVPSAVPTSASRVAAASAAAHQALLSLFPSHTSIFDGLHAAILAGIPNGPQKANGIAWG
;
A
#
# COMPACT_ATOMS: atom_id res chain seq x y z
N MET A 1 50.33 -50.31 28.95
CA MET A 1 48.97 -50.32 28.35
C MET A 1 48.46 -48.88 28.33
N HIS A 2 48.83 -48.10 27.31
CA HIS A 2 47.99 -47.67 26.18
C HIS A 2 46.76 -46.81 26.56
N ARG A 3 46.85 -45.51 26.22
CA ARG A 3 45.83 -44.56 25.65
C ARG A 3 46.13 -43.14 26.21
N VAL A 4 46.69 -42.13 25.52
CA VAL A 4 46.50 -41.50 24.20
C VAL A 4 45.19 -40.68 24.10
N ILE A 5 45.33 -39.33 24.05
CA ILE A 5 44.55 -38.30 23.26
C ILE A 5 43.18 -37.84 23.86
N ARG A 6 42.71 -36.56 23.88
CA ARG A 6 42.97 -35.26 23.17
C ARG A 6 42.19 -34.08 23.83
N GLY A 7 42.61 -32.83 23.51
CA GLY A 7 41.77 -31.62 23.26
C GLY A 7 41.34 -30.78 24.48
N SER A 8 41.23 -29.44 24.46
CA SER A 8 41.18 -28.44 23.38
C SER A 8 41.69 -27.08 23.92
N LEU A 9 42.67 -26.44 23.29
CA LEU A 9 42.56 -25.25 22.42
C LEU A 9 41.64 -24.12 22.93
N PHE A 10 42.30 -23.10 23.50
CA PHE A 10 41.83 -21.71 23.61
C PHE A 10 41.44 -21.19 22.22
N VAL A 11 40.18 -20.77 22.03
CA VAL A 11 39.75 -20.02 20.85
C VAL A 11 39.22 -18.67 21.32
N ALA A 12 39.88 -17.63 20.83
CA ALA A 12 39.60 -16.23 21.09
C ALA A 12 38.26 -15.79 20.49
N PHE A 13 37.57 -14.92 21.23
CA PHE A 13 36.36 -14.21 20.78
C PHE A 13 36.70 -13.32 19.58
N ILE A 14 36.17 -13.65 18.39
CA ILE A 14 36.07 -12.72 17.27
C ILE A 14 34.75 -11.97 17.44
N GLY A 15 34.84 -10.68 17.78
CA GLY A 15 33.70 -9.77 17.77
C GLY A 15 33.23 -9.55 16.33
N VAL A 16 32.02 -10.00 16.03
CA VAL A 16 31.34 -9.72 14.76
C VAL A 16 30.80 -8.29 14.83
N ILE A 17 31.38 -7.39 14.03
CA ILE A 17 30.79 -6.08 13.76
C ILE A 17 29.62 -6.31 12.81
N ASN A 18 28.40 -6.26 13.34
CA ASN A 18 27.19 -6.25 12.52
C ASN A 18 27.04 -4.84 11.92
N LEU A 19 27.49 -4.66 10.67
CA LEU A 19 27.16 -3.47 9.89
C LEU A 19 25.67 -3.55 9.56
N GLY A 20 24.85 -2.95 10.41
CA GLY A 20 23.42 -2.78 10.19
C GLY A 20 23.20 -1.89 8.97
N SER A 21 23.04 -2.53 7.81
CA SER A 21 22.49 -1.92 6.61
C SER A 21 21.06 -1.48 6.92
N ASN A 22 20.88 -0.23 7.34
CA ASN A 22 19.58 0.41 7.41
C ASN A 22 19.12 0.65 5.96
N ILE A 23 18.56 -0.40 5.33
CA ILE A 23 17.77 -0.21 4.13
C ILE A 23 16.55 0.58 4.58
N ILE A 24 16.53 1.87 4.25
CA ILE A 24 15.30 2.66 4.32
C ILE A 24 14.38 2.03 3.29
N ALA A 25 13.52 1.11 3.74
CA ALA A 25 12.45 0.58 2.93
C ALA A 25 11.55 1.77 2.58
N ILE A 26 11.60 2.21 1.33
CA ILE A 26 10.58 3.12 0.80
C ILE A 26 9.29 2.30 0.86
N PRO A 27 8.29 2.67 1.67
CA PRO A 27 7.03 1.93 1.71
C PRO A 27 6.49 1.89 0.28
N ALA A 28 6.44 0.69 -0.28
CA ALA A 28 6.09 0.51 -1.68
C ALA A 28 4.63 0.93 -1.86
N SER A 29 4.35 1.75 -2.87
CA SER A 29 2.99 2.02 -3.34
C SER A 29 2.22 0.74 -3.72
N ALA A 30 2.92 -0.38 -3.86
CA ALA A 30 2.35 -1.70 -4.10
C ALA A 30 1.47 -2.20 -2.94
N ASP A 31 1.71 -1.76 -1.70
CA ASP A 31 0.94 -2.23 -0.53
C ASP A 31 -0.51 -1.74 -0.61
N VAL A 32 -0.70 -0.42 -0.72
CA VAL A 32 -2.04 0.20 -0.77
C VAL A 32 -2.89 -0.27 -1.96
N ALA A 33 -2.30 -0.41 -3.15
CA ALA A 33 -3.05 -0.87 -4.32
C ALA A 33 -3.44 -2.35 -4.19
N THR A 34 -2.59 -3.17 -3.56
CA THR A 34 -2.87 -4.59 -3.30
C THR A 34 -3.94 -4.75 -2.22
N ASP A 35 -3.90 -3.95 -1.15
CA ASP A 35 -4.91 -3.93 -0.09
C ASP A 35 -6.30 -3.61 -0.65
N TRP A 36 -6.40 -2.55 -1.45
CA TRP A 36 -7.67 -2.17 -2.09
C TRP A 36 -8.14 -3.19 -3.13
N ASN A 37 -7.21 -3.81 -3.86
CA ASN A 37 -7.55 -4.93 -4.75
C ASN A 37 -8.15 -6.11 -3.98
N ASN A 38 -7.55 -6.49 -2.83
CA ASN A 38 -8.05 -7.57 -2.00
C ASN A 38 -9.44 -7.25 -1.44
N ALA A 39 -9.64 -6.03 -0.92
CA ALA A 39 -10.94 -5.58 -0.43
C ALA A 39 -12.02 -5.59 -1.52
N ALA A 40 -11.69 -5.13 -2.73
CA ALA A 40 -12.61 -5.18 -3.87
C ALA A 40 -12.95 -6.63 -4.27
N LEU A 41 -11.95 -7.53 -4.29
CA LEU A 41 -12.18 -8.94 -4.59
C LEU A 41 -13.04 -9.63 -3.52
N ASP A 42 -12.88 -9.26 -2.26
CA ASP A 42 -13.71 -9.80 -1.17
C ASP A 42 -15.16 -9.33 -1.28
N ALA A 43 -15.40 -8.05 -1.60
CA ALA A 43 -16.74 -7.55 -1.89
C ALA A 43 -17.37 -8.26 -3.10
N ILE A 44 -16.62 -8.44 -4.20
CA ILE A 44 -17.06 -9.18 -5.40
C ILE A 44 -17.48 -10.61 -5.05
N ARG A 45 -16.70 -11.31 -4.22
CA ARG A 45 -16.98 -12.69 -3.78
C ARG A 45 -18.22 -12.73 -2.89
N ALA A 46 -18.32 -11.82 -1.92
CA ALA A 46 -19.44 -11.74 -0.98
C ALA A 46 -20.76 -11.48 -1.72
N ASP A 47 -20.77 -10.54 -2.66
CA ASP A 47 -21.96 -10.15 -3.43
C ASP A 47 -22.25 -11.10 -4.60
N ARG A 48 -21.34 -12.04 -4.90
CA ARG A 48 -21.38 -12.91 -6.09
C ARG A 48 -21.55 -12.10 -7.38
N THR A 49 -20.82 -11.00 -7.48
CA THR A 49 -20.90 -10.07 -8.61
C THR A 49 -20.56 -10.79 -9.91
N VAL A 50 -21.42 -10.64 -10.93
CA VAL A 50 -21.23 -11.32 -12.22
C VAL A 50 -19.95 -10.85 -12.93
N PRO A 51 -19.26 -11.73 -13.70
CA PRO A 51 -17.91 -11.44 -14.18
C PRO A 51 -17.74 -10.11 -14.94
N PRO A 52 -18.63 -9.70 -15.87
CA PRO A 52 -18.46 -8.42 -16.57
C PRO A 52 -18.53 -7.20 -15.63
N VAL A 53 -19.39 -7.26 -14.61
CA VAL A 53 -19.52 -6.19 -13.62
C VAL A 53 -18.31 -6.19 -12.69
N ALA A 54 -17.86 -7.37 -12.24
CA ALA A 54 -16.67 -7.50 -11.40
C ALA A 54 -15.42 -6.93 -12.08
N SER A 55 -15.18 -7.27 -13.36
CA SER A 55 -14.07 -6.71 -14.13
C SER A 55 -14.17 -5.20 -14.28
N ARG A 56 -15.38 -4.66 -14.53
CA ARG A 56 -15.59 -3.20 -14.62
C ARG A 56 -15.33 -2.51 -13.29
N SER A 57 -15.78 -3.07 -12.17
CA SER A 57 -15.57 -2.50 -10.84
C SER A 57 -14.08 -2.43 -10.48
N LEU A 58 -13.32 -3.50 -10.76
CA LEU A 58 -11.86 -3.51 -10.57
C LEU A 58 -11.17 -2.48 -11.47
N ALA A 59 -11.58 -2.38 -12.73
CA ALA A 59 -11.01 -1.40 -13.66
C ALA A 59 -11.23 0.04 -13.17
N ILE A 60 -12.43 0.37 -12.66
CA ILE A 60 -12.73 1.70 -12.11
C ILE A 60 -11.87 1.98 -10.88
N ALA A 61 -11.79 1.04 -9.93
CA ALA A 61 -10.99 1.22 -8.72
C ALA A 61 -9.50 1.44 -9.04
N HIS A 62 -8.93 0.62 -9.93
CA HIS A 62 -7.53 0.74 -10.32
C HIS A 62 -7.23 1.97 -11.18
N ALA A 63 -8.16 2.39 -12.05
CA ALA A 63 -8.02 3.65 -12.78
C ALA A 63 -8.04 4.86 -11.85
N ALA A 64 -8.91 4.87 -10.83
CA ALA A 64 -8.96 5.93 -9.82
C ALA A 64 -7.65 5.98 -8.99
N ILE A 65 -7.14 4.83 -8.55
CA ILE A 65 -5.84 4.73 -7.87
C ILE A 65 -4.71 5.26 -8.76
N TYR A 66 -4.69 4.84 -10.04
CA TYR A 66 -3.68 5.27 -11.00
C TYR A 66 -3.67 6.79 -11.17
N ASP A 67 -4.83 7.41 -11.42
CA ASP A 67 -4.93 8.86 -11.59
C ASP A 67 -4.59 9.63 -10.32
N ALA A 68 -5.00 9.14 -9.15
CA ALA A 68 -4.67 9.77 -7.88
C ALA A 68 -3.15 9.80 -7.64
N VAL A 69 -2.46 8.67 -7.86
CA VAL A 69 -1.01 8.55 -7.70
C VAL A 69 -0.26 9.33 -8.76
N ASN A 70 -0.65 9.16 -10.03
CA ASN A 70 0.01 9.80 -11.17
C ASN A 70 -0.23 11.32 -11.19
N GLY A 71 -1.39 11.79 -10.72
CA GLY A 71 -1.66 13.21 -10.54
C GLY A 71 -0.67 13.91 -9.58
N ILE A 72 -0.08 13.18 -8.64
CA ILE A 72 0.98 13.68 -7.77
C ILE A 72 2.36 13.46 -8.40
N ALA A 73 2.64 12.24 -8.87
CA ALA A 73 3.95 11.83 -9.36
C ALA A 73 4.33 12.47 -10.70
N ARG A 74 3.34 12.64 -11.59
CA ARG A 74 3.46 13.21 -12.95
C ARG A 74 4.47 12.49 -13.83
N THR A 75 4.55 11.16 -13.69
CA THR A 75 5.51 10.35 -14.44
C THR A 75 4.93 9.75 -15.71
N HIS A 76 3.59 9.71 -15.82
CA HIS A 76 2.88 9.13 -16.96
C HIS A 76 1.73 10.05 -17.39
N GLU A 77 1.12 9.73 -18.53
CA GLU A 77 -0.11 10.40 -18.96
C GLU A 77 -1.28 10.03 -18.03
N PRO A 78 -2.06 11.01 -17.53
CA PRO A 78 -3.29 10.72 -16.78
C PRO A 78 -4.28 9.94 -17.63
N TYR A 79 -5.06 9.06 -17.00
CA TYR A 79 -6.16 8.37 -17.65
C TYR A 79 -7.33 9.32 -17.91
N LEU A 80 -7.75 10.07 -16.88
CA LEU A 80 -8.88 11.00 -16.95
C LEU A 80 -8.61 12.35 -16.26
N VAL A 81 -7.97 12.35 -15.09
CA VAL A 81 -7.86 13.56 -14.24
C VAL A 81 -6.47 14.21 -14.37
N PRO A 82 -6.35 15.41 -14.99
CA PRO A 82 -5.07 16.11 -15.07
C PRO A 82 -4.61 16.63 -13.70
N SER A 83 -3.30 16.62 -13.46
CA SER A 83 -2.67 16.96 -12.18
C SER A 83 -3.06 18.35 -11.63
N ALA A 84 -3.46 18.43 -10.35
CA ALA A 84 -3.79 19.69 -9.69
C ALA A 84 -3.26 19.86 -8.25
N VAL A 85 -2.35 18.98 -7.77
CA VAL A 85 -1.92 18.97 -6.35
C VAL A 85 -0.40 19.06 -6.19
N PRO A 86 0.16 19.67 -5.12
CA PRO A 86 1.61 19.69 -4.89
C PRO A 86 2.25 18.29 -4.93
N THR A 87 3.47 18.18 -5.50
CA THR A 87 4.25 16.93 -5.55
C THR A 87 4.58 16.35 -4.16
N SER A 88 4.46 17.17 -3.12
CA SER A 88 4.66 16.79 -1.71
C SER A 88 3.46 16.07 -1.10
N ALA A 89 2.30 16.03 -1.77
CA ALA A 89 1.14 15.27 -1.28
C ALA A 89 1.44 13.77 -1.16
N SER A 90 0.84 13.12 -0.17
CA SER A 90 1.04 11.69 0.07
C SER A 90 0.32 10.87 -0.99
N ARG A 91 1.09 10.17 -1.84
CA ARG A 91 0.55 9.25 -2.86
C ARG A 91 -0.25 8.09 -2.24
N VAL A 92 0.15 7.62 -1.06
CA VAL A 92 -0.57 6.54 -0.35
C VAL A 92 -1.93 7.04 0.15
N ALA A 93 -1.97 8.26 0.71
CA ALA A 93 -3.24 8.85 1.16
C ALA A 93 -4.19 9.09 -0.01
N ALA A 94 -3.68 9.61 -1.13
CA ALA A 94 -4.46 9.83 -2.35
C ALA A 94 -4.98 8.54 -2.97
N ALA A 95 -4.12 7.52 -3.12
CA ALA A 95 -4.54 6.20 -3.60
C ALA A 95 -5.67 5.63 -2.73
N SER A 96 -5.54 5.76 -1.40
CA SER A 96 -6.53 5.23 -0.47
C SER A 96 -7.86 5.98 -0.52
N ALA A 97 -7.83 7.31 -0.65
CA ALA A 97 -9.05 8.12 -0.76
C ALA A 97 -9.80 7.83 -2.08
N ALA A 98 -9.08 7.77 -3.20
CA ALA A 98 -9.65 7.48 -4.51
C ALA A 98 -10.28 6.07 -4.58
N ALA A 99 -9.57 5.06 -4.07
CA ALA A 99 -10.09 3.70 -4.00
C ALA A 99 -11.33 3.59 -3.10
N HIS A 100 -11.29 4.23 -1.93
CA HIS A 100 -12.40 4.26 -0.98
C HIS A 100 -13.66 4.86 -1.63
N GLN A 101 -13.56 6.04 -2.25
CA GLN A 101 -14.70 6.69 -2.90
C GLN A 101 -15.26 5.86 -4.07
N ALA A 102 -14.38 5.31 -4.91
CA ALA A 102 -14.78 4.46 -6.03
C ALA A 102 -15.54 3.22 -5.53
N LEU A 103 -15.01 2.53 -4.52
CA LEU A 103 -15.59 1.28 -4.05
C LEU A 103 -16.84 1.48 -3.18
N LEU A 104 -16.96 2.58 -2.42
CA LEU A 104 -18.22 2.94 -1.77
C LEU A 104 -19.36 3.13 -2.77
N SER A 105 -19.05 3.72 -3.92
CA SER A 105 -20.04 3.91 -4.99
C SER A 105 -20.43 2.60 -5.67
N LEU A 106 -19.50 1.65 -5.77
CA LEU A 106 -19.70 0.37 -6.47
C LEU A 106 -20.30 -0.73 -5.57
N PHE A 107 -19.97 -0.73 -4.28
CA PHE A 107 -20.36 -1.76 -3.31
C PHE A 107 -20.83 -1.14 -1.98
N PRO A 108 -21.97 -0.44 -1.95
CA PRO A 108 -22.42 0.33 -0.78
C PRO A 108 -22.68 -0.54 0.47
N SER A 109 -22.99 -1.82 0.32
CA SER A 109 -23.14 -2.79 1.43
C SER A 109 -21.86 -3.04 2.21
N HIS A 110 -20.69 -2.72 1.63
CA HIS A 110 -19.36 -2.95 2.23
C HIS A 110 -18.74 -1.70 2.85
N THR A 111 -19.52 -0.63 3.02
CA THR A 111 -19.07 0.68 3.55
C THR A 111 -18.22 0.55 4.81
N SER A 112 -18.69 -0.19 5.82
CA SER A 112 -17.95 -0.33 7.08
C SER A 112 -16.57 -1.00 6.91
N ILE A 113 -16.42 -1.91 5.94
CA ILE A 113 -15.14 -2.59 5.68
C ILE A 113 -14.19 -1.61 5.00
N PHE A 114 -14.67 -0.87 3.99
CA PHE A 114 -13.86 0.10 3.27
C PHE A 114 -13.48 1.30 4.14
N ASP A 115 -14.38 1.79 4.98
CA ASP A 115 -14.09 2.83 5.98
C ASP A 115 -12.97 2.38 6.93
N GLY A 116 -13.05 1.13 7.41
CA GLY A 116 -12.05 0.54 8.28
C GLY A 116 -10.68 0.43 7.61
N LEU A 117 -10.63 -0.06 6.37
CA LEU A 117 -9.38 -0.16 5.61
C LEU A 117 -8.78 1.22 5.32
N HIS A 118 -9.61 2.18 4.88
CA HIS A 118 -9.17 3.54 4.63
C HIS A 118 -8.57 4.18 5.89
N ALA A 119 -9.26 4.06 7.03
CA ALA A 119 -8.78 4.55 8.31
C ALA A 119 -7.46 3.88 8.75
N ALA A 120 -7.35 2.56 8.58
CA ALA A 120 -6.13 1.82 8.92
C ALA A 120 -4.92 2.27 8.09
N ILE A 121 -5.09 2.43 6.77
CA ILE A 121 -4.04 2.94 5.88
C ILE A 121 -3.64 4.36 6.30
N LEU A 122 -4.62 5.24 6.55
CA LEU A 122 -4.34 6.61 6.96
C LEU A 122 -3.63 6.70 8.32
N ALA A 123 -3.90 5.78 9.25
CA ALA A 123 -3.22 5.74 10.55
C ALA A 123 -1.70 5.49 10.41
N GLY A 124 -1.27 4.81 9.34
CA GLY A 124 0.15 4.60 9.02
C GLY A 124 0.86 5.84 8.45
N ILE A 125 0.13 6.92 8.15
CA ILE A 125 0.69 8.15 7.56
C ILE A 125 0.73 9.25 8.63
N PRO A 126 1.90 9.88 8.89
CA PRO A 126 2.02 11.01 9.80
C PRO A 126 1.02 12.12 9.48
N ASN A 127 0.43 12.71 10.52
CA ASN A 127 -0.50 13.83 10.34
C ASN A 127 0.26 15.07 9.84
N GLY A 128 -0.30 15.77 8.86
CA GLY A 128 0.29 16.97 8.28
C GLY A 128 -0.29 17.31 6.90
N PRO A 129 0.17 18.41 6.29
CA PRO A 129 -0.32 18.89 5.00
C PRO A 129 -0.19 17.85 3.88
N GLN A 130 0.85 17.02 3.89
CA GLN A 130 1.07 16.00 2.86
C GLN A 130 -0.05 14.95 2.88
N LYS A 131 -0.45 14.50 4.07
CA LYS A 131 -1.57 13.57 4.24
C LYS A 131 -2.89 14.23 3.87
N ALA A 132 -3.17 15.43 4.39
CA ALA A 132 -4.41 16.15 4.12
C ALA A 132 -4.60 16.45 2.62
N ASN A 133 -3.55 16.94 1.94
CA ASN A 133 -3.59 17.20 0.50
C ASN A 133 -3.73 15.92 -0.31
N GLY A 134 -3.15 14.80 0.16
CA GLY A 134 -3.36 13.50 -0.47
C GLY A 134 -4.80 13.02 -0.37
N ILE A 135 -5.39 13.08 0.84
CA ILE A 135 -6.81 12.72 1.07
C ILE A 135 -7.74 13.60 0.24
N ALA A 136 -7.51 14.91 0.18
CA ALA A 136 -8.38 15.83 -0.56
C ALA A 136 -8.25 15.69 -2.09
N TRP A 137 -7.13 15.16 -2.58
CA TRP A 137 -6.87 14.97 -4.01
C TRP A 137 -7.45 13.67 -4.55
N GLY A 138 -7.33 12.58 -3.78
CA GLY A 138 -7.85 11.27 -4.16
C GLY A 138 -9.35 11.19 -3.97
#